data_AF-A0ABD3U693-F1
#
_entry.id   AF-A0ABD3U693-F1
#
_cell.length_a   1.000
_cell.length_b   1.000
_cell.length_c   1.000
_cell.angle_alpha   90.00
_cell.angle_beta   90.00
_cell.angle_gamma   90.00
#
_symmetry.space_group_name_H-M   'P 1'
#
loop_
_entity.id
_entity.type
_entity.pdbx_description
1 polymer ?
#
loop_
_entity_poly.entity_id
_entity_poly.type
_entity_poly.pdbx_seq_one_letter_code
_entity_poly.pdbx_strand_id
1 'polypeptide(L)'
;MYQSSLIFSKLKYPAPGAPELVNKVKKLLGEAGFKRISLFANSRSKQIWMQLIITTWDRIWPPLKEEGVLIVCSGNDTHNLSSMQRDNDIVASWALEFDNWLKDSLLNGRCVKYEGKAPFAKQAHLELEHLYPLDVVIDAAGINAKTDLIHHNWTSYTISYASYKFTEST
;
A
#
# COMPACT_ATOMS: atom_id res chain seq x y z
N MET A 1 24.66 15.77 9.36
CA MET A 1 23.85 15.59 10.59
C MET A 1 22.44 16.13 10.31
N TYR A 2 21.58 15.33 9.69
CA TYR A 2 20.30 15.79 9.13
C TYR A 2 19.20 15.89 10.20
N GLN A 3 18.61 17.07 10.31
CA GLN A 3 17.42 17.40 11.12
C GLN A 3 16.10 16.85 10.52
N SER A 4 16.10 15.69 9.87
CA SER A 4 14.90 15.18 9.18
C SER A 4 13.82 14.65 10.13
N SER A 5 14.20 14.17 11.32
CA SER A 5 13.26 13.68 12.34
C SER A 5 12.39 14.79 12.97
N LEU A 6 12.79 16.05 12.82
CA LEU A 6 12.06 17.22 13.35
C LEU A 6 11.01 17.79 12.39
N ILE A 7 11.03 17.40 11.11
CA ILE A 7 10.14 17.95 10.08
C ILE A 7 8.80 17.18 10.05
N PHE A 8 8.83 15.85 10.04
CA PHE A 8 7.61 15.03 10.01
C PHE A 8 6.77 15.11 11.29
N SER A 9 7.41 15.35 12.44
CA SER A 9 6.69 15.49 13.72
C SER A 9 5.86 16.78 13.82
N LYS A 10 6.01 17.72 12.88
CA LYS A 10 5.32 19.02 12.85
C LYS A 10 4.26 19.13 11.75
N LEU A 11 4.14 18.16 10.84
CA LEU A 11 3.10 18.19 9.82
C LEU A 11 1.73 17.96 10.48
N LYS A 12 0.85 18.97 10.40
CA LYS A 12 -0.55 18.85 10.83
C LYS A 12 -1.43 18.76 9.59
N TYR A 13 -2.25 17.71 9.51
CA TYR A 13 -3.27 17.55 8.48
C TYR A 13 -4.64 17.46 9.16
N PRO A 14 -5.32 18.60 9.40
CA PRO A 14 -6.59 18.65 10.13
C PRO A 14 -7.76 18.31 9.20
N ALA A 15 -7.72 17.16 8.51
CA ALA A 15 -8.83 16.73 7.70
C ALA A 15 -10.06 16.47 8.59
N PRO A 16 -11.24 16.96 8.20
CA PRO A 16 -12.47 16.62 8.90
C PRO A 16 -12.70 15.11 8.80
N GLY A 17 -13.15 14.49 9.90
CA GLY A 17 -13.58 13.10 9.85
C GLY A 17 -14.84 12.94 9.00
N ALA A 18 -15.09 11.73 8.52
CA ALA A 18 -16.32 11.37 7.78
C ALA A 18 -17.05 10.21 8.51
N PRO A 19 -17.80 10.49 9.59
CA PRO A 19 -18.42 9.44 10.43
C PRO A 19 -19.44 8.57 9.68
N GLU A 20 -20.19 9.17 8.74
CA GLU A 20 -21.16 8.45 7.90
C GLU A 20 -20.47 7.44 6.98
N LEU A 21 -19.41 7.87 6.31
CA LEU A 21 -18.56 7.00 5.48
C LEU A 21 -17.96 5.85 6.31
N VAL A 22 -17.47 6.16 7.53
CA VAL A 22 -16.97 5.15 8.47
C VAL A 22 -18.03 4.09 8.80
N ASN A 23 -19.26 4.50 9.09
CA ASN A 23 -20.34 3.57 9.40
C ASN A 23 -20.75 2.73 8.18
N LYS A 24 -20.74 3.32 6.98
CA LYS A 24 -21.00 2.61 5.74
C LYS A 24 -19.92 1.55 5.47
N VAL A 25 -18.64 1.90 5.60
CA VAL A 25 -17.53 0.94 5.45
C VAL A 25 -17.66 -0.20 6.46
N LYS A 26 -18.00 0.09 7.73
CA LYS A 26 -18.26 -0.95 8.74
C LYS A 26 -19.40 -1.87 8.33
N LYS A 27 -20.50 -1.32 7.80
CA LYS A 27 -21.65 -2.11 7.33
C LYS A 27 -21.26 -3.03 6.17
N LEU A 28 -20.57 -2.49 5.15
CA LEU A 28 -20.11 -3.26 4.00
C LEU A 28 -19.15 -4.39 4.40
N LEU A 29 -18.20 -4.10 5.30
CA LEU A 29 -17.32 -5.12 5.87
C LEU A 29 -18.10 -6.17 6.69
N GLY A 30 -19.10 -5.76 7.45
CA GLY A 30 -19.96 -6.69 8.19
C GLY A 30 -20.77 -7.61 7.26
N GLU A 31 -21.33 -7.08 6.19
CA GLU A 31 -22.07 -7.82 5.15
C GLU A 31 -21.16 -8.75 4.34
N ALA A 32 -19.88 -8.39 4.21
CA ALA A 32 -18.79 -9.23 3.69
C ALA A 32 -18.33 -10.33 4.68
N GLY A 33 -18.88 -10.37 5.90
CA GLY A 33 -18.59 -11.42 6.88
C GLY A 33 -17.46 -11.11 7.87
N PHE A 34 -16.92 -9.88 7.87
CA PHE A 34 -15.89 -9.47 8.84
C PHE A 34 -16.52 -9.22 10.23
N LYS A 35 -16.17 -10.08 11.20
CA LYS A 35 -16.75 -10.06 12.56
C LYS A 35 -16.17 -9.01 13.50
N ARG A 36 -14.94 -8.56 13.27
CA ARG A 36 -14.26 -7.56 14.11
C ARG A 36 -13.69 -6.46 13.24
N ILE A 37 -14.30 -5.29 13.31
CA ILE A 37 -13.91 -4.11 12.53
C ILE A 37 -13.51 -3.03 13.52
N SER A 38 -12.22 -2.68 13.54
CA SER A 38 -11.67 -1.61 14.38
C SER A 38 -11.09 -0.53 13.46
N LEU A 39 -11.65 0.67 13.53
CA LEU A 39 -11.16 1.84 12.81
C LEU A 39 -10.53 2.78 13.82
N PHE A 40 -9.21 2.98 13.72
CA PHE A 40 -8.45 3.81 14.64
C PHE A 40 -8.22 5.18 14.02
N ALA A 41 -8.61 6.25 14.72
CA ALA A 41 -8.42 7.62 14.24
C ALA A 41 -6.97 8.14 14.42
N ASN A 42 -6.14 7.52 15.27
CA ASN A 42 -4.83 8.08 15.70
C ASN A 42 -3.77 7.00 16.07
N SER A 43 -3.63 5.92 15.31
CA SER A 43 -2.59 4.91 15.60
C SER A 43 -1.29 5.19 14.84
N ARG A 44 -0.19 5.44 15.56
CA ARG A 44 1.16 5.69 15.00
C ARG A 44 1.92 4.44 14.56
N SER A 45 1.46 3.25 14.92
CA SER A 45 2.10 2.00 14.49
C SER A 45 1.19 0.83 14.83
N LYS A 46 0.90 0.05 13.78
CA LYS A 46 0.62 -1.39 13.72
C LYS A 46 -0.13 -1.63 12.41
N GLN A 47 0.63 -1.65 11.32
CA GLN A 47 0.24 -2.26 10.05
C GLN A 47 0.23 -3.77 10.30
N ILE A 48 -0.80 -4.25 11.01
CA ILE A 48 -0.96 -5.67 11.28
C ILE A 48 -2.40 -6.05 10.99
N TRP A 49 -2.51 -7.14 10.23
CA TRP A 49 -3.69 -7.94 9.87
C TRP A 49 -4.46 -7.49 8.64
N MET A 50 -4.08 -8.05 7.49
CA MET A 50 -5.04 -8.36 6.44
C MET A 50 -4.58 -9.56 5.60
N GLN A 51 -4.75 -10.76 6.15
CA GLN A 51 -4.84 -11.98 5.36
C GLN A 51 -6.26 -12.52 5.58
N LEU A 52 -7.15 -12.26 4.62
CA LEU A 52 -8.26 -13.15 4.23
C LEU A 52 -9.25 -12.43 3.29
N ILE A 53 -9.50 -13.09 2.16
CA ILE A 53 -10.72 -13.06 1.33
C ILE A 53 -10.63 -12.19 0.07
N ILE A 54 -10.20 -12.82 -1.04
CA ILE A 54 -10.29 -12.33 -2.43
C ILE A 54 -11.75 -12.28 -2.96
N THR A 55 -12.73 -12.75 -2.19
CA THR A 55 -14.12 -12.95 -2.67
C THR A 55 -15.16 -12.02 -2.06
N THR A 56 -14.75 -10.99 -1.31
CA THR A 56 -15.70 -10.07 -0.65
C THR A 56 -15.46 -8.61 -0.98
N TRP A 57 -14.34 -8.31 -1.60
CA TRP A 57 -13.95 -6.95 -1.95
C TRP A 57 -14.78 -6.35 -3.09
N ASP A 58 -15.24 -7.20 -4.01
CA ASP A 58 -16.20 -6.91 -5.09
C ASP A 58 -17.50 -6.27 -4.59
N ARG A 59 -17.83 -6.43 -3.31
CA ARG A 59 -19.02 -5.83 -2.67
C ARG A 59 -18.72 -4.58 -1.86
N ILE A 60 -17.46 -4.35 -1.49
CA ILE A 60 -17.05 -3.23 -0.62
C ILE A 60 -16.74 -2.00 -1.46
N TRP A 61 -15.96 -2.15 -2.54
CA TRP A 61 -15.43 -1.01 -3.28
C TRP A 61 -16.41 -0.31 -4.23
N PRO A 62 -17.23 -1.02 -5.02
CA PRO A 62 -18.14 -0.36 -5.96
C PRO A 62 -19.03 0.73 -5.34
N PRO A 63 -19.74 0.51 -4.21
CA PRO A 63 -20.61 1.53 -3.64
C PRO A 63 -19.86 2.72 -3.03
N LEU A 64 -18.54 2.61 -2.78
CA LEU A 64 -17.71 3.72 -2.33
C LEU A 64 -17.20 4.53 -3.52
N LYS A 65 -16.84 3.84 -4.61
CA LYS A 65 -16.37 4.46 -5.85
C LYS A 65 -17.47 5.29 -6.53
N GLU A 66 -18.70 4.79 -6.56
CA GLU A 66 -19.87 5.53 -7.08
C GLU A 66 -20.13 6.86 -6.34
N GLU A 67 -19.72 6.96 -5.08
CA GLU A 67 -19.85 8.17 -4.25
C GLU A 67 -18.64 9.12 -4.37
N GLY A 68 -17.69 8.82 -5.27
CA GLY A 68 -16.49 9.62 -5.47
C GLY A 68 -15.46 9.49 -4.33
N VAL A 69 -15.49 8.39 -3.57
CA VAL A 69 -14.51 8.14 -2.50
C VAL A 69 -13.18 7.71 -3.11
N LEU A 70 -12.12 8.47 -2.82
CA LEU A 70 -10.74 8.10 -3.15
C LEU A 70 -10.16 7.14 -2.09
N ILE A 71 -9.65 6.00 -2.55
CA ILE A 71 -8.95 5.03 -1.70
C ILE A 71 -7.45 5.35 -1.76
N VAL A 72 -6.84 5.57 -0.59
CA VAL A 72 -5.40 5.83 -0.45
C VAL A 72 -4.80 4.79 0.48
N CYS A 73 -3.78 4.09 -0.02
CA CYS A 73 -3.00 3.11 0.72
C CYS A 73 -1.56 3.62 0.88
N SER A 74 -0.93 3.31 2.01
CA SER A 74 0.44 3.73 2.31
C SER A 74 1.28 2.52 2.71
N GLY A 75 2.42 2.37 2.06
CA GLY A 75 3.39 1.31 2.27
C GLY A 75 4.72 1.67 1.61
N ASN A 76 5.61 0.69 1.48
CA ASN A 76 6.88 0.81 0.75
C ASN A 76 7.05 -0.43 -0.11
N ASP A 77 7.53 -0.24 -1.35
CA ASP A 77 7.84 -1.35 -2.27
C ASP A 77 8.98 -2.22 -1.73
N THR A 78 9.83 -1.67 -0.87
CA THR A 78 10.87 -2.42 -0.15
C THR A 78 10.94 -1.94 1.29
N HIS A 79 10.86 -2.87 2.25
CA HIS A 79 10.83 -2.54 3.68
C HIS A 79 11.61 -3.57 4.51
N ASN A 80 12.92 -3.68 4.24
CA ASN A 80 13.82 -4.46 5.08
C ASN A 80 14.67 -3.53 5.95
N LEU A 81 14.15 -3.26 7.16
CA LEU A 81 14.81 -2.40 8.13
C LEU A 81 16.14 -3.00 8.64
N SER A 82 16.33 -4.32 8.56
CA SER A 82 17.60 -4.94 8.97
C SER A 82 18.74 -4.67 7.97
N SER A 83 18.39 -4.40 6.71
CA SER A 83 19.35 -4.05 5.63
C SER A 83 19.44 -2.55 5.38
N MET A 84 18.63 -1.74 6.06
CA MET A 84 18.59 -0.29 5.91
C MET A 84 19.88 0.35 6.43
N GLN A 85 20.46 1.25 5.64
CA GLN A 85 21.64 2.02 6.03
C GLN A 85 21.28 3.50 5.97
N ARG A 86 21.21 4.15 7.14
CA ARG A 86 20.87 5.58 7.21
C ARG A 86 21.96 6.40 6.52
N ASP A 87 21.54 7.47 5.85
CA ASP A 87 22.42 8.41 5.13
C ASP A 87 23.24 7.76 4.00
N ASN A 88 22.76 6.65 3.45
CA ASN A 88 23.33 6.01 2.27
C ASN A 88 22.36 6.13 1.08
N ASP A 89 22.76 6.92 0.09
CA ASP A 89 21.98 7.21 -1.12
C ASP A 89 22.25 6.21 -2.26
N ILE A 90 23.18 5.26 -2.07
CA ILE A 90 23.35 4.14 -3.00
C ILE A 90 22.13 3.24 -2.88
N VAL A 91 21.62 2.70 -3.98
CA VAL A 91 20.54 1.71 -3.94
C VAL A 91 21.12 0.31 -3.99
N ALA A 92 20.71 -0.57 -3.08
CA ALA A 92 21.11 -1.97 -3.10
C ALA A 92 20.59 -2.65 -4.39
N SER A 93 21.46 -3.39 -5.10
CA SER A 93 21.09 -4.02 -6.38
C SER A 93 19.87 -4.93 -6.27
N TRP A 94 19.82 -5.77 -5.24
CA TRP A 94 18.70 -6.67 -4.98
C TRP A 94 17.38 -5.92 -4.74
N ALA A 95 17.44 -4.73 -4.12
CA ALA A 95 16.26 -3.93 -3.82
C ALA A 95 15.72 -3.28 -5.10
N LEU A 96 16.63 -2.76 -5.92
CA LEU A 96 16.32 -2.24 -7.26
C LEU A 96 15.72 -3.32 -8.18
N GLU A 97 16.22 -4.55 -8.11
CA GLU A 97 15.67 -5.66 -8.90
C GLU A 97 14.25 -6.04 -8.49
N PHE A 98 13.96 -6.10 -7.18
CA PHE A 98 12.59 -6.32 -6.69
C PHE A 98 11.65 -5.18 -7.10
N ASP A 99 12.06 -3.93 -6.88
CA ASP A 99 11.26 -2.73 -7.20
C ASP A 99 10.97 -2.64 -8.70
N ASN A 100 11.96 -2.86 -9.56
CA ASN A 100 11.74 -2.89 -11.01
C ASN A 100 10.78 -4.01 -11.41
N TRP A 101 10.93 -5.22 -10.85
CA TRP A 101 10.01 -6.31 -11.11
C TRP A 101 8.57 -5.97 -10.70
N LEU A 102 8.40 -5.31 -9.54
CA LEU A 102 7.10 -4.91 -9.02
C LEU A 102 6.47 -3.85 -9.92
N LYS A 103 7.21 -2.77 -10.19
CA LYS A 103 6.82 -1.70 -11.12
C LYS A 103 6.39 -2.27 -12.46
N ASP A 104 7.21 -3.12 -13.08
CA ASP A 104 6.89 -3.71 -14.38
C ASP A 104 5.66 -4.63 -14.30
N SER A 105 5.47 -5.35 -13.19
CA SER A 105 4.28 -6.17 -12.99
C SER A 105 3.00 -5.34 -12.92
N LEU A 106 3.04 -4.23 -12.17
CA LEU A 106 1.93 -3.29 -12.03
C LEU A 106 1.59 -2.59 -13.34
N LEU A 107 2.58 -2.01 -14.01
CA LEU A 107 2.38 -1.26 -15.25
C LEU A 107 1.86 -2.14 -16.40
N ASN A 108 2.15 -3.44 -16.37
CA ASN A 108 1.66 -4.41 -17.36
C ASN A 108 0.35 -5.12 -16.93
N GLY A 109 -0.33 -4.64 -15.88
CA GLY A 109 -1.62 -5.19 -15.44
C GLY A 109 -1.55 -6.64 -14.95
N ARG A 110 -0.38 -7.11 -14.50
CA ARG A 110 -0.23 -8.48 -14.00
C ARG A 110 -0.63 -8.53 -12.54
N CYS A 111 -1.50 -9.48 -12.18
CA CYS A 111 -1.74 -9.85 -10.79
C CYS A 111 -0.41 -10.20 -10.12
N VAL A 112 -0.05 -9.43 -9.07
CA VAL A 112 1.24 -9.53 -8.41
C VAL A 112 1.24 -10.73 -7.46
N LYS A 113 1.46 -11.93 -8.01
CA LYS A 113 1.76 -13.11 -7.19
C LYS A 113 3.25 -13.10 -6.87
N TYR A 114 3.60 -12.58 -5.70
CA TYR A 114 4.99 -12.45 -5.24
C TYR A 114 5.66 -13.82 -5.02
N GLU A 115 4.93 -14.77 -4.43
CA GLU A 115 5.46 -16.10 -4.09
C GLU A 115 5.96 -16.86 -5.32
N GLY A 116 7.26 -17.19 -5.31
CA GLY A 116 7.91 -17.97 -6.36
C GLY A 116 8.16 -17.22 -7.68
N LYS A 117 7.77 -15.94 -7.80
CA LYS A 117 7.98 -15.13 -9.03
C LYS A 117 8.79 -13.86 -8.81
N ALA A 118 8.64 -13.22 -7.65
CA ALA A 118 9.33 -11.98 -7.35
C ALA A 118 10.78 -12.26 -6.94
N PRO A 119 11.78 -11.65 -7.62
CA PRO A 119 13.18 -11.80 -7.23
C PRO A 119 13.39 -11.13 -5.87
N PHE A 120 14.09 -11.77 -4.93
CA PHE A 120 14.40 -11.19 -3.62
C PHE A 120 13.20 -10.82 -2.73
N ALA A 121 12.00 -11.36 -2.97
CA ALA A 121 10.79 -11.02 -2.20
C ALA A 121 10.98 -11.11 -0.66
N LYS A 122 11.57 -12.21 -0.19
CA LYS A 122 11.88 -12.43 1.25
C LYS A 122 12.93 -11.46 1.81
N GLN A 123 13.75 -10.89 0.94
CA GLN A 123 14.78 -9.93 1.31
C GLN A 123 14.24 -8.49 1.26
N ALA A 124 13.33 -8.18 0.34
CA ALA A 124 12.60 -6.91 0.29
C ALA A 124 11.62 -6.77 1.45
N HIS A 125 10.99 -7.88 1.83
CA HIS A 125 10.01 -7.96 2.91
C HIS A 125 10.31 -9.19 3.77
N LEU A 126 10.85 -8.93 4.97
CA LEU A 126 11.05 -10.00 5.97
C LEU A 126 9.71 -10.65 6.34
N GLU A 127 8.66 -9.84 6.39
CA GLU A 127 7.25 -10.22 6.46
C GLU A 127 6.48 -9.39 5.42
N LEU A 128 5.49 -9.96 4.73
CA LEU A 128 4.75 -9.31 3.63
C LEU A 128 3.83 -8.14 4.07
N GLU A 129 3.93 -7.71 5.32
CA GLU A 129 3.01 -6.75 5.97
C GLU A 129 2.92 -5.39 5.28
N HIS A 130 3.99 -4.94 4.63
CA HIS A 130 4.06 -3.65 3.93
C HIS A 130 3.60 -3.70 2.47
N LEU A 131 3.38 -4.89 1.90
CA LEU A 131 2.86 -5.08 0.54
C LEU A 131 1.34 -5.26 0.49
N TYR A 132 0.70 -5.72 1.57
CA TYR A 132 -0.76 -5.89 1.59
C TYR A 132 -1.58 -4.63 1.22
N PRO A 133 -1.16 -3.39 1.56
CA PRO A 133 -1.86 -2.20 1.09
C PRO A 133 -1.91 -2.10 -0.45
N LEU A 134 -0.93 -2.66 -1.16
CA LEU A 134 -0.91 -2.70 -2.62
C LEU A 134 -1.96 -3.67 -3.17
N ASP A 135 -2.13 -4.84 -2.54
CA ASP A 135 -3.16 -5.81 -2.95
C ASP A 135 -4.57 -5.22 -2.80
N VAL A 136 -4.80 -4.44 -1.73
CA VAL A 136 -6.07 -3.73 -1.49
C VAL A 136 -6.38 -2.74 -2.61
N VAL A 137 -5.41 -1.91 -3.01
CA VAL A 137 -5.65 -0.90 -4.05
C VAL A 137 -5.79 -1.53 -5.44
N ILE A 138 -5.04 -2.60 -5.75
CA ILE A 138 -5.19 -3.35 -7.00
C ILE A 138 -6.60 -3.93 -7.11
N ASP A 139 -7.05 -4.58 -6.04
CA ASP A 139 -8.38 -5.17 -5.99
C ASP A 139 -9.47 -4.08 -6.08
N ALA A 140 -9.32 -2.99 -5.32
CA ALA A 140 -10.23 -1.86 -5.38
C ALA A 140 -10.28 -1.18 -6.75
N ALA A 141 -9.18 -1.18 -7.50
CA ALA A 141 -9.14 -0.64 -8.85
C ALA A 141 -9.78 -1.57 -9.90
N GLY A 142 -9.84 -2.88 -9.62
CA GLY A 142 -10.46 -3.88 -10.48
C GLY A 142 -9.51 -4.49 -11.53
N ILE A 143 -9.93 -5.61 -12.11
CA ILE A 143 -9.05 -6.50 -12.91
C ILE A 143 -8.43 -5.87 -14.16
N ASN A 144 -9.05 -4.83 -14.69
CA ASN A 144 -8.57 -4.12 -15.87
C ASN A 144 -8.00 -2.73 -15.53
N ALA A 145 -7.74 -2.42 -14.27
CA ALA A 145 -7.22 -1.11 -13.90
C ALA A 145 -5.91 -0.80 -14.65
N LYS A 146 -5.81 0.42 -15.18
CA LYS A 146 -4.55 0.98 -15.64
C LYS A 146 -3.77 1.51 -14.44
N THR A 147 -2.47 1.25 -14.42
CA THR A 147 -1.56 1.76 -13.40
C THR A 147 -0.58 2.76 -14.00
N ASP A 148 -0.41 3.90 -13.33
CA ASP A 148 0.63 4.89 -13.62
C ASP A 148 1.57 5.00 -12.41
N LEU A 149 2.89 5.04 -12.64
CA LEU A 149 3.87 5.44 -11.62
C LEU A 149 3.88 6.97 -11.53
N ILE A 150 3.49 7.52 -10.38
CA ILE A 150 3.34 8.98 -10.19
C ILE A 150 4.48 9.61 -9.40
N HIS A 151 5.21 8.82 -8.61
CA HIS A 151 6.41 9.24 -7.91
C HIS A 151 7.33 8.04 -7.70
N HIS A 152 8.64 8.27 -7.70
CA HIS A 152 9.63 7.25 -7.41
C HIS A 152 10.87 7.90 -6.83
N ASN A 153 11.25 7.49 -5.63
CA ASN A 153 12.47 7.93 -4.96
C ASN A 153 12.97 6.84 -4.03
N TRP A 154 14.24 6.92 -3.64
CA TRP A 154 14.90 5.99 -2.74
C TRP A 154 15.50 6.71 -1.55
N THR A 155 15.53 6.05 -0.39
CA THR A 155 16.37 6.48 0.72
C THR A 155 16.95 5.29 1.47
N SER A 156 17.95 5.57 2.30
CA SER A 156 18.45 4.66 3.33
C SER A 156 18.89 3.29 2.79
N TYR A 157 19.53 3.29 1.62
CA TYR A 157 20.03 2.13 0.89
C TYR A 157 18.98 1.17 0.29
N THR A 158 17.84 0.98 0.97
CA THR A 158 16.91 -0.11 0.65
C THR A 158 15.44 0.30 0.64
N ILE A 159 15.07 1.57 0.89
CA ILE A 159 13.68 1.98 1.04
C ILE A 159 13.19 2.71 -0.22
N SER A 160 12.31 2.05 -0.98
CA SER A 160 11.61 2.64 -2.12
C SER A 160 10.35 3.41 -1.68
N TYR A 161 10.17 4.60 -2.25
CA TYR A 161 8.98 5.45 -2.12
C TYR A 161 8.23 5.54 -3.46
N ALA A 162 8.27 4.48 -4.26
CA ALA A 162 7.41 4.39 -5.43
C ALA A 162 5.93 4.60 -5.02
N SER A 163 5.21 5.40 -5.81
CA SER A 163 3.81 5.70 -5.60
C SER A 163 3.07 5.50 -6.91
N TYR A 164 1.96 4.76 -6.85
CA TYR A 164 1.20 4.36 -8.02
C TYR A 164 -0.21 4.93 -7.95
N LYS A 165 -0.73 5.33 -9.11
CA LYS A 165 -2.12 5.71 -9.32
C LYS A 165 -2.80 4.63 -10.15
N PHE A 166 -3.91 4.10 -9.65
CA PHE A 166 -4.75 3.16 -10.37
C PHE A 166 -6.00 3.86 -10.87
N THR A 167 -6.34 3.63 -12.14
CA THR A 167 -7.56 4.16 -12.77
C THR A 167 -8.30 3.02 -13.44
N GLU A 168 -9.62 2.97 -13.28
CA GLU A 168 -10.45 1.98 -13.96
C GLU A 168 -10.27 2.09 -15.47
N SER A 169 -10.19 0.94 -16.16
CA SER A 169 -10.34 0.96 -17.61
C SER A 169 -11.81 1.21 -17.94
N THR A 170 -12.03 2.24 -18.75
CA THR A 170 -13.33 2.58 -19.33
C THR A 170 -13.73 1.59 -20.41
#